data_AF-A0A6I5RJT6-F1
#
_entry.id   AF-A0A6I5RJT6-F1
#
_cell.length_a   1.000
_cell.length_b   1.000
_cell.length_c   1.000
_cell.angle_alpha   90.00
_cell.angle_beta   90.00
_cell.angle_gamma   90.00
#
_symmetry.space_group_name_H-M   'P 1'
#
loop_
_entity.id
_entity.type
_entity.pdbx_description
1 polymer ?
#
loop_
_entity_poly.entity_id
_entity_poly.type
_entity_poly.pdbx_seq_one_letter_code
_entity_poly.pdbx_strand_id
1 'polypeptide(L)'
;LLIQPTPSELTAYLESKHYNVLFYSGHGMPGPDGGMLYLRPEATLNGTELAQLLTRCRIKLAVFNACWGAQPDMRDGYPIPRSSLAEVLIHHGVPAVLAMRDTIADHEALSFIQVFARSLSERLPIDEAVAVSRQHLLTLYRFNQPAWTLPVLYMHPEFDGELLRSPLEGTTEMPESPSNWVEPNIPSASLRPLETAGSGWPIHGGRMRIGGLDTNDLVLRGAGVSRQHAEIFYRDCAIEGGMKSGYFLRDFSRYGTLMLMDNRWYRIHRQEIPLQSGTRLCFGTHRVEFLVDGTDRVG
;
A
#
# COMPACT_ATOMS: atom_id res chain seq x y z
N LEU A 1 -25.24 -1.47 8.12
CA LEU A 1 -25.01 -1.69 9.56
C LEU A 1 -25.90 -2.85 10.00
N LEU A 2 -25.33 -3.86 10.64
CA LEU A 2 -26.07 -4.98 11.23
C LEU A 2 -25.92 -4.88 12.75
N ILE A 3 -27.00 -5.14 13.49
CA ILE A 3 -27.01 -5.15 14.95
C ILE A 3 -27.44 -6.55 15.38
N GLN A 4 -26.54 -7.25 16.08
CA GLN A 4 -26.74 -8.64 16.51
C GLN A 4 -27.24 -9.62 15.43
N PRO A 5 -26.60 -9.68 14.24
CA PRO A 5 -27.07 -10.53 13.15
C PRO A 5 -26.84 -12.01 13.46
N THR A 6 -27.61 -12.86 12.79
CA THR A 6 -27.27 -14.29 12.60
C THR A 6 -26.16 -14.45 11.56
N PRO A 7 -25.42 -15.59 11.55
CA PRO A 7 -24.44 -15.88 10.51
C PRO A 7 -25.03 -15.83 9.08
N SER A 8 -26.28 -16.26 8.91
CA SER A 8 -26.99 -16.20 7.64
C SER A 8 -27.29 -14.77 7.20
N GLU A 9 -27.70 -13.89 8.12
CA GLU A 9 -27.94 -12.47 7.82
C GLU A 9 -26.64 -11.75 7.46
N LEU A 10 -25.55 -12.02 8.19
CA LEU A 10 -24.23 -11.50 7.88
C LEU A 10 -23.79 -11.92 6.46
N THR A 11 -23.94 -13.22 6.15
CA THR A 11 -23.61 -13.78 4.84
C THR A 11 -24.40 -13.10 3.73
N ALA A 12 -25.74 -13.08 3.84
CA ALA A 12 -26.60 -12.47 2.84
C ALA A 12 -26.30 -10.97 2.66
N TYR A 13 -25.97 -10.26 3.74
CA TYR A 13 -25.63 -8.84 3.67
C TYR A 13 -24.31 -8.62 2.92
N LEU A 14 -23.26 -9.38 3.24
CA LEU A 14 -21.95 -9.26 2.58
C LEU A 14 -21.98 -9.71 1.12
N GLU A 15 -22.90 -10.59 0.74
CA GLU A 15 -23.08 -11.03 -0.65
C GLU A 15 -23.95 -10.06 -1.47
N SER A 16 -24.81 -9.28 -0.81
CA SER A 16 -25.73 -8.37 -1.51
C SER A 16 -25.05 -7.20 -2.22
N LYS A 17 -23.85 -6.81 -1.78
CA LYS A 17 -23.09 -5.66 -2.29
C LYS A 17 -21.59 -5.92 -2.20
N HIS A 18 -20.82 -5.14 -2.94
CA HIS A 18 -19.36 -5.18 -2.86
C HIS A 18 -18.86 -4.29 -1.72
N TYR A 19 -18.13 -4.87 -0.79
CA TYR A 19 -17.50 -4.16 0.33
C TYR A 19 -15.99 -4.33 0.27
N ASN A 20 -15.23 -3.26 0.55
CA ASN A 20 -13.77 -3.37 0.69
C ASN A 20 -13.36 -3.64 2.15
N VAL A 21 -14.17 -3.21 3.11
CA VAL A 21 -13.86 -3.25 4.53
C VAL A 21 -15.01 -3.90 5.30
N LEU A 22 -14.67 -4.86 6.15
CA LEU A 22 -15.54 -5.32 7.24
C LEU A 22 -15.05 -4.66 8.54
N PHE A 23 -15.96 -4.03 9.27
CA PHE A 23 -15.72 -3.58 10.65
C PHE A 23 -16.60 -4.37 11.61
N TYR A 24 -15.98 -5.09 12.53
CA TYR A 24 -16.63 -5.82 13.61
C TYR A 24 -16.30 -5.18 14.95
N SER A 25 -17.32 -4.98 15.78
CA SER A 25 -17.17 -4.52 17.17
C SER A 25 -18.03 -5.41 18.07
N GLY A 26 -17.41 -6.06 19.03
CA GLY A 26 -18.08 -7.05 19.87
C GLY A 26 -17.10 -7.92 20.65
N HIS A 27 -17.57 -9.08 21.09
CA HIS A 27 -16.78 -10.00 21.89
C HIS A 27 -16.11 -11.08 21.04
N GLY A 28 -14.87 -11.39 21.37
CA GLY A 28 -14.10 -12.48 20.79
C GLY A 28 -13.51 -13.35 21.89
N MET A 29 -13.28 -14.62 21.58
CA MET A 29 -12.56 -15.57 22.43
C MET A 29 -11.48 -16.27 21.60
N PRO A 30 -10.26 -16.48 22.13
CA PRO A 30 -9.25 -17.30 21.47
C PRO A 30 -9.72 -18.75 21.26
N GLY A 31 -9.13 -19.41 20.28
CA GLY A 31 -9.39 -20.82 19.97
C GLY A 31 -8.59 -21.26 18.75
N PRO A 32 -8.39 -22.57 18.55
CA PRO A 32 -7.43 -23.09 17.56
C PRO A 32 -7.80 -22.72 16.11
N ASP A 33 -9.09 -22.53 15.81
CA ASP A 33 -9.61 -22.23 14.47
C ASP A 33 -9.78 -20.74 14.20
N GLY A 34 -8.98 -19.89 14.86
CA GLY A 34 -9.08 -18.43 14.78
C GLY A 34 -10.01 -17.83 15.83
N GLY A 35 -10.33 -18.60 16.88
CA GLY A 35 -11.24 -18.18 17.93
C GLY A 35 -12.70 -18.10 17.50
N MET A 36 -13.52 -17.52 18.38
CA MET A 36 -14.97 -17.37 18.23
C MET A 36 -15.36 -15.91 18.35
N LEU A 37 -16.11 -15.40 17.37
CA LEU A 37 -16.75 -14.09 17.42
C LEU A 37 -18.23 -14.24 17.76
N TYR A 38 -18.71 -13.42 18.69
CA TYR A 38 -20.13 -13.39 19.07
C TYR A 38 -20.85 -12.40 18.16
N LEU A 39 -21.66 -12.90 17.23
CA LEU A 39 -22.53 -12.03 16.44
C LEU A 39 -23.75 -11.64 17.27
N ARG A 40 -24.25 -12.57 18.08
CA ARG A 40 -25.28 -12.39 19.12
C ARG A 40 -25.11 -13.45 20.21
N PRO A 41 -25.85 -13.41 21.33
CA PRO A 41 -25.59 -14.30 22.47
C PRO A 41 -25.60 -15.80 22.12
N GLU A 42 -26.50 -16.23 21.23
CA GLU A 42 -26.66 -17.63 20.82
C GLU A 42 -26.07 -17.95 19.44
N ALA A 43 -25.43 -16.98 18.77
CA ALA A 43 -24.84 -17.21 17.45
C ALA A 43 -23.41 -16.69 17.38
N THR A 44 -22.51 -17.63 17.19
CA THR A 44 -21.08 -17.41 17.05
C THR A 44 -20.60 -17.78 15.66
N LEU A 45 -19.42 -17.29 15.29
CA LEU A 45 -18.75 -17.61 14.04
C LEU A 45 -17.27 -17.78 14.32
N ASN A 46 -16.67 -18.87 13.86
CA ASN A 46 -15.23 -19.08 14.05
C ASN A 46 -14.40 -18.35 12.96
N GLY A 47 -13.10 -18.20 13.22
CA GLY A 47 -12.20 -17.51 12.29
C GLY A 47 -12.12 -18.16 10.91
N THR A 48 -12.12 -19.50 10.85
CA THR A 48 -12.06 -20.24 9.58
C THR A 48 -13.30 -20.01 8.72
N GLU A 49 -14.50 -20.13 9.29
CA GLU A 49 -15.78 -19.87 8.64
C GLU A 49 -15.88 -18.43 8.16
N LEU A 50 -15.49 -17.47 9.01
CA LEU A 50 -15.46 -16.06 8.65
C LEU A 50 -14.50 -15.82 7.49
N ALA A 51 -13.30 -16.39 7.52
CA ALA A 51 -12.32 -16.19 6.46
C ALA A 51 -12.84 -16.66 5.09
N GLN A 52 -13.55 -17.79 5.02
CA GLN A 52 -14.19 -18.25 3.79
C GLN A 52 -15.17 -17.22 3.23
N LEU A 53 -16.02 -16.65 4.10
CA LEU A 53 -16.97 -15.61 3.72
C LEU A 53 -16.26 -14.34 3.22
N LEU A 54 -15.26 -13.86 3.96
CA LEU A 54 -14.56 -12.62 3.62
C LEU A 54 -13.76 -12.74 2.32
N THR A 55 -13.07 -13.87 2.11
CA THR A 55 -12.34 -14.15 0.86
C THR A 55 -13.31 -14.25 -0.31
N ARG A 56 -14.44 -14.94 -0.16
CA ARG A 56 -15.48 -15.04 -1.21
C ARG A 56 -16.07 -13.68 -1.57
N CYS A 57 -16.35 -12.84 -0.58
CA CYS A 57 -16.86 -11.48 -0.76
C CYS A 57 -15.78 -10.46 -1.16
N ARG A 58 -14.53 -10.90 -1.33
CA ARG A 58 -13.36 -10.06 -1.70
C ARG A 58 -13.15 -8.87 -0.75
N ILE A 59 -13.41 -9.08 0.54
CA ILE A 59 -13.06 -8.10 1.57
C ILE A 59 -11.54 -7.94 1.59
N LYS A 60 -11.06 -6.70 1.51
CA LYS A 60 -9.63 -6.40 1.51
C LYS A 60 -9.08 -6.20 2.92
N LEU A 61 -9.89 -5.58 3.78
CA LEU A 61 -9.53 -5.29 5.16
C LEU A 61 -10.64 -5.74 6.11
N ALA A 62 -10.27 -6.58 7.08
CA ALA A 62 -11.13 -6.90 8.21
C ALA A 62 -10.60 -6.20 9.47
N VAL A 63 -11.45 -5.43 10.14
CA VAL A 63 -11.12 -4.70 11.36
C VAL A 63 -11.92 -5.28 12.51
N PHE A 64 -11.23 -5.81 13.51
CA PHE A 64 -11.83 -6.39 14.71
C PHE A 64 -11.53 -5.52 15.92
N ASN A 65 -12.53 -4.71 16.28
CA ASN A 65 -12.59 -4.06 17.58
C ASN A 65 -13.17 -5.04 18.61
N ALA A 66 -12.40 -6.09 18.88
CA ALA A 66 -12.73 -7.16 19.80
C ALA A 66 -11.45 -7.62 20.51
N CYS A 67 -11.57 -8.00 21.77
CA CYS A 67 -10.44 -8.47 22.55
C CYS A 67 -9.80 -9.73 21.92
N TRP A 68 -8.49 -9.86 22.06
CA TRP A 68 -7.70 -11.06 21.76
C TRP A 68 -7.72 -11.58 20.32
N GLY A 69 -8.23 -10.83 19.34
CA GLY A 69 -8.22 -11.26 17.94
C GLY A 69 -6.81 -11.41 17.31
N ALA A 70 -5.79 -10.80 17.91
CA ALA A 70 -4.38 -10.98 17.51
C ALA A 70 -3.59 -11.88 18.49
N GLN A 71 -4.27 -12.54 19.43
CA GLN A 71 -3.64 -13.45 20.38
C GLN A 71 -3.84 -14.91 19.92
N PRO A 72 -2.77 -15.71 19.78
CA PRO A 72 -2.90 -17.12 19.48
C PRO A 72 -3.49 -17.87 20.67
N ASP A 73 -4.18 -18.97 20.38
CA ASP A 73 -4.62 -19.92 21.39
C ASP A 73 -3.42 -20.65 22.01
N MET A 74 -3.58 -21.10 23.25
CA MET A 74 -2.51 -21.72 24.03
C MET A 74 -2.81 -23.19 24.28
N ARG A 75 -1.87 -24.05 23.92
CA ARG A 75 -1.92 -25.49 24.23
C ARG A 75 -0.69 -25.87 25.04
N ASP A 76 -0.92 -26.43 26.21
CA ASP A 76 0.14 -26.88 27.13
C ASP A 76 1.17 -25.77 27.45
N GLY A 77 0.71 -24.50 27.52
CA GLY A 77 1.55 -23.33 27.79
C GLY A 77 2.32 -22.78 26.58
N TYR A 78 2.14 -23.35 25.38
CA TYR A 78 2.75 -22.88 24.15
C TYR A 78 1.70 -22.32 23.17
N PRO A 79 2.01 -21.25 22.43
CA PRO A 79 1.10 -20.72 21.43
C PRO A 79 0.96 -21.70 20.27
N ILE A 80 -0.28 -22.02 19.91
CA ILE A 80 -0.58 -22.80 18.71
C ILE A 80 -0.28 -21.91 17.50
N PRO A 81 0.62 -22.29 16.58
CA PRO A 81 0.91 -21.49 15.40
C PRO A 81 -0.35 -21.29 14.55
N ARG A 82 -0.56 -20.06 14.05
CA ARG A 82 -1.69 -19.71 13.16
C ARG A 82 -3.07 -19.96 13.78
N SER A 83 -3.23 -19.70 15.07
CA SER A 83 -4.50 -19.89 15.78
C SER A 83 -5.19 -18.58 16.16
N SER A 84 -4.51 -17.43 16.08
CA SER A 84 -5.20 -16.15 16.27
C SER A 84 -6.15 -15.87 15.11
N LEU A 85 -7.24 -15.15 15.38
CA LEU A 85 -8.20 -14.74 14.34
C LEU A 85 -7.49 -14.07 13.16
N ALA A 86 -6.57 -13.15 13.44
CA ALA A 86 -5.84 -12.43 12.41
C ALA A 86 -4.96 -13.36 11.55
N GLU A 87 -4.22 -14.29 12.17
CA GLU A 87 -3.40 -15.24 11.42
C GLU A 87 -4.24 -16.18 10.54
N VAL A 88 -5.36 -16.69 11.08
CA VAL A 88 -6.26 -17.59 10.34
C VAL A 88 -6.85 -16.88 9.12
N LEU A 89 -7.34 -15.64 9.28
CA LEU A 89 -7.92 -14.89 8.17
C LEU A 89 -6.88 -14.58 7.08
N ILE A 90 -5.67 -14.15 7.46
CA ILE A 90 -4.59 -13.93 6.48
C ILE A 90 -4.22 -15.24 5.78
N HIS A 91 -4.13 -16.35 6.52
CA HIS A 91 -3.79 -17.66 5.96
C HIS A 91 -4.79 -18.13 4.90
N HIS A 92 -6.07 -17.81 5.10
CA HIS A 92 -7.15 -18.13 4.17
C HIS A 92 -7.41 -17.08 3.08
N GLY A 93 -6.52 -16.08 2.95
CA GLY A 93 -6.49 -15.17 1.81
C GLY A 93 -7.16 -13.81 2.02
N VAL A 94 -7.55 -13.45 3.24
CA VAL A 94 -7.93 -12.06 3.54
C VAL A 94 -6.66 -11.19 3.42
N PRO A 95 -6.63 -10.10 2.63
CA PRO A 95 -5.38 -9.37 2.37
C PRO A 95 -4.80 -8.64 3.58
N ALA A 96 -5.65 -8.06 4.43
CA ALA A 96 -5.24 -7.36 5.65
C ALA A 96 -6.26 -7.57 6.78
N VAL A 97 -5.74 -7.75 8.00
CA VAL A 97 -6.54 -7.91 9.22
C VAL A 97 -5.95 -7.04 10.33
N LEU A 98 -6.80 -6.20 10.92
CA LEU A 98 -6.47 -5.41 12.10
C LEU A 98 -7.22 -5.99 13.30
N ALA A 99 -6.52 -6.43 14.32
CA ALA A 99 -7.13 -7.03 15.51
C ALA A 99 -6.39 -6.63 16.79
N MET A 100 -7.08 -6.69 17.93
CA MET A 100 -6.47 -6.34 19.22
C MET A 100 -5.70 -7.52 19.81
N ARG A 101 -4.48 -7.28 20.30
CA ARG A 101 -3.66 -8.31 20.96
C ARG A 101 -4.10 -8.65 22.38
N ASP A 102 -4.89 -7.78 23.00
CA ASP A 102 -5.40 -7.94 24.37
C ASP A 102 -6.68 -7.10 24.55
N THR A 103 -7.18 -7.00 25.77
CA THR A 103 -8.29 -6.12 26.14
C THR A 103 -7.95 -4.65 25.91
N ILE A 104 -8.89 -3.92 25.33
CA ILE A 104 -8.82 -2.48 25.10
C ILE A 104 -10.02 -1.80 25.76
N ALA A 105 -9.83 -0.62 26.35
CA ALA A 105 -10.96 0.13 26.92
C ALA A 105 -11.79 0.79 25.81
N ASP A 106 -13.11 0.86 25.98
CA ASP A 106 -14.03 1.36 24.95
C ASP A 106 -13.66 2.75 24.42
N HIS A 107 -13.23 3.66 25.30
CA HIS A 107 -12.85 5.01 24.92
C HIS A 107 -11.54 5.05 24.12
N GLU A 108 -10.56 4.20 24.44
CA GLU A 108 -9.30 4.08 23.71
C GLU A 108 -9.54 3.47 22.31
N ALA A 109 -10.38 2.42 22.25
CA ALA A 109 -10.81 1.81 21.01
C ALA A 109 -11.53 2.81 20.09
N LEU A 110 -12.44 3.62 20.67
CA LEU A 110 -13.15 4.66 19.93
C LEU A 110 -12.19 5.71 19.37
N SER A 111 -11.27 6.23 20.19
CA SER A 111 -10.26 7.20 19.74
C SER A 111 -9.39 6.65 18.62
N PHE A 112 -9.00 5.38 18.71
CA PHE A 112 -8.25 4.70 17.64
C PHE A 112 -9.07 4.62 16.35
N ILE A 113 -10.29 4.09 16.41
CA ILE A 113 -11.12 3.87 15.22
C ILE A 113 -11.51 5.19 14.54
N GLN A 114 -11.71 6.27 15.29
CA GLN A 114 -12.00 7.59 14.71
C GLN A 114 -10.85 8.11 13.84
N VAL A 115 -9.61 8.02 14.33
CA VAL A 115 -8.44 8.44 13.56
C VAL A 115 -8.18 7.48 12.41
N PHE A 116 -8.31 6.18 12.65
CA PHE A 116 -8.10 5.16 11.64
C PHE A 116 -9.07 5.30 10.47
N ALA A 117 -10.37 5.45 10.76
CA ALA A 117 -11.40 5.65 9.74
C ALA A 117 -11.18 6.96 8.96
N ARG A 118 -10.74 8.04 9.63
CA ARG A 118 -10.38 9.30 8.97
C ARG A 118 -9.21 9.11 8.01
N SER A 119 -8.12 8.51 8.48
CA SER A 119 -6.93 8.23 7.65
C SER A 119 -7.26 7.37 6.43
N LEU A 120 -8.12 6.36 6.58
CA LEU A 120 -8.60 5.56 5.45
C LEU A 120 -9.47 6.38 4.48
N SER A 121 -10.30 7.30 4.99
CA SER A 121 -11.09 8.20 4.15
C SER A 121 -10.23 9.19 3.36
N GLU A 122 -9.08 9.56 3.91
CA GLU A 122 -8.02 10.35 3.26
C GLU A 122 -7.16 9.51 2.29
N ARG A 123 -7.51 8.23 2.09
CA ARG A 123 -6.83 7.28 1.19
C ARG A 123 -5.39 6.97 1.59
N LEU A 124 -5.04 7.11 2.85
CA LEU A 124 -3.77 6.60 3.34
C LEU A 124 -3.74 5.06 3.24
N PRO A 125 -2.59 4.45 2.89
CA PRO A 125 -2.38 3.02 3.01
C PRO A 125 -2.70 2.52 4.42
N ILE A 126 -3.17 1.28 4.54
CA ILE A 126 -3.67 0.73 5.82
C ILE A 126 -2.60 0.76 6.91
N ASP A 127 -1.35 0.43 6.60
CA ASP A 127 -0.24 0.46 7.54
C ASP A 127 0.05 1.88 8.04
N GLU A 128 0.02 2.87 7.15
CA GLU A 128 0.16 4.28 7.51
C GLU A 128 -1.01 4.76 8.38
N ALA A 129 -2.24 4.40 8.03
CA ALA A 129 -3.43 4.70 8.84
C ALA A 129 -3.33 4.10 10.25
N VAL A 130 -2.83 2.86 10.39
CA VAL A 130 -2.58 2.24 11.70
C VAL A 130 -1.48 3.00 12.46
N ALA A 131 -0.39 3.38 11.78
CA ALA A 131 0.72 4.10 12.41
C ALA A 131 0.27 5.47 12.97
N VAL A 132 -0.48 6.26 12.18
CA VAL A 132 -1.04 7.55 12.61
C VAL A 132 -1.98 7.36 13.80
N SER A 133 -2.83 6.33 13.76
CA SER A 133 -3.79 6.06 14.83
C SER A 133 -3.11 5.64 16.14
N ARG A 134 -2.04 4.83 16.07
CA ARG A 134 -1.22 4.47 17.24
C ARG A 134 -0.48 5.68 17.82
N GLN A 135 0.07 6.55 16.96
CA GLN A 135 0.69 7.80 17.40
C GLN A 135 -0.31 8.71 18.11
N HIS A 136 -1.55 8.80 17.60
CA HIS A 136 -2.60 9.55 18.26
C HIS A 136 -2.91 9.01 19.67
N LEU A 137 -3.09 7.69 19.83
CA LEU A 137 -3.27 7.07 21.15
C LEU A 137 -2.11 7.39 22.09
N LEU A 138 -0.86 7.31 21.61
CA LEU A 138 0.32 7.62 22.40
C LEU A 138 0.31 9.08 22.92
N THR A 139 -0.14 10.03 22.09
CA THR A 139 -0.25 11.44 22.50
C THR A 139 -1.37 11.69 23.51
N LEU A 140 -2.49 10.98 23.38
CA LEU A 140 -3.68 11.16 24.21
C LEU A 140 -3.55 10.49 25.59
N TYR A 141 -3.08 9.24 25.62
CA TYR A 141 -3.05 8.39 26.81
C TYR A 141 -1.67 8.27 27.48
N ARG A 142 -0.65 8.89 26.88
CA ARG A 142 0.75 8.87 27.33
C ARG A 142 1.38 7.47 27.22
N PHE A 143 2.71 7.45 27.26
CA PHE A 143 3.50 6.24 27.04
C PHE A 143 3.19 5.09 28.02
N ASN A 144 2.84 5.41 29.27
CA ASN A 144 2.61 4.42 30.32
C ASN A 144 1.27 3.68 30.19
N GLN A 145 0.36 4.15 29.34
CA GLN A 145 -0.86 3.43 28.99
C GLN A 145 -0.63 2.71 27.65
N PRO A 146 -0.48 1.38 27.63
CA PRO A 146 -0.02 0.64 26.45
C PRO A 146 -1.11 0.48 25.36
N ALA A 147 -2.20 1.26 25.39
CA ALA A 147 -3.30 1.21 24.43
C ALA A 147 -2.83 1.30 22.97
N TRP A 148 -1.81 2.13 22.70
CA TRP A 148 -1.19 2.26 21.37
C TRP A 148 -0.53 0.97 20.85
N THR A 149 -0.20 0.03 21.73
CA THR A 149 0.38 -1.26 21.37
C THR A 149 -0.66 -2.33 21.04
N LEU A 150 -1.94 -2.08 21.36
CA LEU A 150 -2.99 -3.08 21.30
C LEU A 150 -3.45 -3.43 19.88
N PRO A 151 -3.71 -2.45 18.98
CA PRO A 151 -4.13 -2.75 17.61
C PRO A 151 -2.96 -3.33 16.84
N VAL A 152 -3.07 -4.55 16.31
CA VAL A 152 -2.03 -5.23 15.53
C VAL A 152 -2.53 -5.46 14.11
N LEU A 153 -1.76 -4.97 13.15
CA LEU A 153 -2.02 -5.18 11.72
C LEU A 153 -1.24 -6.40 11.22
N TYR A 154 -1.96 -7.36 10.67
CA TYR A 154 -1.42 -8.39 9.82
C TYR A 154 -1.76 -8.06 8.38
N MET A 155 -0.81 -8.18 7.48
CA MET A 155 -0.99 -7.84 6.07
C MET A 155 -0.18 -8.81 5.21
N HIS A 156 -0.83 -9.34 4.17
CA HIS A 156 -0.16 -10.21 3.22
C HIS A 156 0.97 -9.45 2.50
N PRO A 157 2.19 -10.00 2.34
CA PRO A 157 3.34 -9.26 1.80
C PRO A 157 3.15 -8.68 0.39
N GLU A 158 2.27 -9.32 -0.40
CA GLU A 158 1.94 -8.92 -1.77
C GLU A 158 0.82 -7.87 -1.86
N PHE A 159 0.13 -7.60 -0.76
CA PHE A 159 -0.86 -6.54 -0.69
C PHE A 159 -0.17 -5.18 -0.45
N ASP A 160 -0.58 -4.16 -1.19
CA ASP A 160 0.01 -2.81 -1.15
C ASP A 160 -0.58 -1.93 -0.04
N GLY A 161 -1.64 -2.40 0.63
CA GLY A 161 -2.31 -1.66 1.68
C GLY A 161 -3.32 -0.63 1.17
N GLU A 162 -3.59 -0.56 -0.13
CA GLU A 162 -4.54 0.39 -0.71
C GLU A 162 -5.95 -0.20 -0.83
N LEU A 163 -6.91 0.44 -0.17
CA LEU A 163 -8.31 -0.01 -0.21
C LEU A 163 -9.01 0.40 -1.50
N LEU A 164 -8.77 1.64 -1.94
CA LEU A 164 -9.37 2.23 -3.13
C LEU A 164 -8.24 2.59 -4.08
N ARG A 165 -8.33 2.13 -5.33
CA ARG A 165 -7.44 2.58 -6.38
C ARG A 165 -7.64 4.09 -6.57
N SER A 166 -6.56 4.85 -6.61
CA SER A 166 -6.67 6.28 -6.89
C SER A 166 -7.19 6.46 -8.32
N PRO A 167 -8.22 7.29 -8.57
CA PRO A 167 -8.71 7.56 -9.93
C PRO A 167 -7.62 8.08 -10.88
N LEU A 168 -6.52 8.61 -10.35
CA LEU A 168 -5.35 9.01 -11.14
C LEU A 168 -4.67 7.83 -11.87
N GLU A 169 -5.01 6.59 -11.50
CA GLU A 169 -4.52 5.37 -12.15
C GLU A 169 -5.43 4.91 -13.32
N GLY A 170 -6.57 5.58 -13.54
CA GLY A 170 -7.66 5.07 -14.39
C GLY A 170 -8.08 5.91 -15.59
N THR A 171 -7.43 7.05 -15.87
CA THR A 171 -7.80 7.89 -17.02
C THR A 171 -6.57 8.51 -17.67
N THR A 172 -5.86 7.71 -18.46
CA THR A 172 -5.46 8.25 -19.78
C THR A 172 -6.71 8.13 -20.64
N GLU A 173 -7.68 9.03 -20.44
CA GLU A 173 -8.35 9.53 -21.62
C GLU A 173 -7.21 10.13 -22.42
N MET A 174 -6.88 9.49 -23.55
CA MET A 174 -6.33 10.25 -24.65
C MET A 174 -7.21 11.50 -24.73
N PRO A 175 -6.67 12.72 -24.56
CA PRO A 175 -7.38 13.85 -25.08
C PRO A 175 -7.56 13.51 -26.55
N GLU A 176 -8.80 13.30 -27.00
CA GLU A 176 -9.10 13.39 -28.43
C GLU A 176 -8.46 14.69 -28.88
N SER A 177 -7.39 14.58 -29.67
CA SER A 177 -6.51 15.70 -29.98
C SER A 177 -7.36 16.89 -30.43
N PRO A 178 -7.39 18.01 -29.67
CA PRO A 178 -7.73 19.28 -30.27
C PRO A 178 -6.52 19.58 -31.15
N SER A 179 -6.71 19.49 -32.45
CA SER A 179 -5.71 19.52 -33.53
C SER A 179 -4.95 20.85 -33.67
N ASN A 180 -4.61 21.54 -32.58
CA ASN A 180 -3.94 22.85 -32.58
C ASN A 180 -3.01 23.11 -31.37
N TRP A 181 -2.66 22.11 -30.55
CA TRP A 181 -1.59 22.30 -29.57
C TRP A 181 -0.24 22.09 -30.26
N VAL A 182 0.56 23.14 -30.32
CA VAL A 182 2.00 23.03 -30.62
C VAL A 182 2.58 22.10 -29.57
N GLU A 183 2.92 20.86 -29.94
CA GLU A 183 3.60 19.94 -29.03
C GLU A 183 4.84 20.67 -28.49
N PRO A 184 4.99 20.84 -27.16
CA PRO A 184 6.26 21.28 -26.64
C PRO A 184 7.32 20.31 -27.15
N ASN A 185 8.42 20.84 -27.69
CA ASN A 185 9.53 20.04 -28.22
C ASN A 185 10.22 19.33 -27.05
N ILE A 186 9.62 18.24 -26.57
CA ILE A 186 10.13 17.44 -25.47
C ILE A 186 11.34 16.67 -26.00
N PRO A 187 12.53 16.83 -25.39
CA PRO A 187 13.71 16.08 -25.79
C PRO A 187 13.45 14.58 -25.68
N SER A 188 13.72 13.83 -26.75
CA SER A 188 13.65 12.36 -26.71
C SER A 188 14.59 11.85 -25.63
N ALA A 189 14.08 11.01 -24.73
CA ALA A 189 14.86 10.43 -23.64
C ALA A 189 14.63 8.93 -23.56
N SER A 190 15.60 8.20 -23.02
CA SER A 190 15.51 6.76 -22.86
C SER A 190 16.22 6.27 -21.60
N LEU A 191 15.79 5.12 -21.10
CA LEU A 191 16.52 4.35 -20.10
C LEU A 191 17.25 3.21 -20.77
N ARG A 192 18.56 3.12 -20.59
CA ARG A 192 19.38 2.03 -21.12
C ARG A 192 19.81 1.09 -20.00
N PRO A 193 19.62 -0.24 -20.14
CA PRO A 193 20.18 -1.19 -19.18
C PRO A 193 21.72 -1.17 -19.22
N LEU A 194 22.36 -1.22 -18.05
CA LEU A 194 23.83 -1.20 -17.93
C LEU A 194 24.45 -2.60 -18.04
N GLU A 195 23.70 -3.64 -17.73
CA GLU A 195 24.21 -5.02 -17.64
C GLU A 195 23.91 -5.85 -18.89
N THR A 196 22.93 -5.43 -19.70
CA THR A 196 22.52 -6.13 -20.93
C THR A 196 22.72 -5.20 -22.11
N ALA A 197 23.38 -5.68 -23.18
CA ALA A 197 23.44 -4.99 -24.46
C ALA A 197 22.06 -5.06 -25.15
N GLY A 198 21.09 -4.32 -24.62
CA GLY A 198 19.73 -4.22 -25.12
C GLY A 198 19.45 -2.84 -25.70
N SER A 199 18.48 -2.77 -26.60
CA SER A 199 17.83 -1.53 -27.01
C SER A 199 17.23 -0.86 -25.76
N GLY A 200 17.59 0.40 -25.50
CA GLY A 200 17.03 1.17 -24.40
C GLY A 200 15.51 1.35 -24.52
N TRP A 201 14.86 1.65 -23.40
CA TRP A 201 13.43 1.93 -23.32
C TRP A 201 13.17 3.42 -23.55
N PRO A 202 12.52 3.82 -24.65
CA PRO A 202 12.21 5.22 -24.92
C PRO A 202 11.11 5.75 -23.99
N ILE A 203 11.21 7.03 -23.62
CA ILE A 203 10.21 7.75 -22.83
C ILE A 203 9.30 8.52 -23.80
N HIS A 204 8.07 8.04 -23.95
CA HIS A 204 7.08 8.65 -24.83
C HIS A 204 6.29 9.76 -24.12
N GLY A 205 6.03 10.87 -24.81
CA GLY A 205 5.25 11.99 -24.26
C GLY A 205 5.87 12.62 -23.01
N GLY A 206 7.18 12.45 -22.81
CA GLY A 206 7.88 12.97 -21.64
C GLY A 206 7.51 12.30 -20.32
N ARG A 207 6.87 11.12 -20.30
CA ARG A 207 6.53 10.41 -19.05
C ARG A 207 6.75 8.89 -19.19
N MET A 208 7.22 8.27 -18.12
CA MET A 208 7.41 6.81 -18.03
C MET A 208 7.22 6.34 -16.59
N ARG A 209 6.26 5.44 -16.38
CA ARG A 209 6.02 4.72 -15.13
C ARG A 209 6.85 3.45 -15.09
N ILE A 210 7.50 3.21 -13.97
CA ILE A 210 8.45 2.11 -13.77
C ILE A 210 7.97 1.27 -12.59
N GLY A 211 7.89 -0.05 -12.73
CA GLY A 211 7.55 -0.93 -11.62
C GLY A 211 7.33 -2.38 -12.03
N GLY A 212 6.86 -3.20 -11.08
CA GLY A 212 6.61 -4.63 -11.29
C GLY A 212 5.22 -5.00 -11.86
N LEU A 213 4.28 -4.04 -11.93
CA LEU A 213 2.96 -4.23 -12.55
C LEU A 213 3.03 -4.15 -14.08
N ASP A 214 2.20 -4.94 -14.76
CA ASP A 214 2.03 -4.90 -16.22
C ASP A 214 1.32 -3.63 -16.72
N THR A 215 0.82 -2.80 -15.81
CA THR A 215 0.24 -1.48 -16.10
C THR A 215 1.29 -0.37 -16.18
N ASN A 216 2.56 -0.66 -15.84
CA ASN A 216 3.65 0.30 -15.99
C ASN A 216 4.17 0.34 -17.43
N ASP A 217 4.76 1.47 -17.82
CA ASP A 217 5.36 1.63 -19.14
C ASP A 217 6.69 0.86 -19.24
N LEU A 218 7.45 0.80 -18.14
CA LEU A 218 8.62 -0.07 -17.98
C LEU A 218 8.38 -1.09 -16.86
N VAL A 219 8.22 -2.35 -17.25
CA VAL A 219 7.99 -3.47 -16.33
C VAL A 219 9.33 -4.12 -15.95
N LEU A 220 9.73 -3.96 -14.69
CA LEU A 220 10.95 -4.58 -14.13
C LEU A 220 10.56 -5.65 -13.11
N ARG A 221 10.99 -6.89 -13.34
CA ARG A 221 10.69 -8.05 -12.49
C ARG A 221 11.93 -8.45 -11.72
N GLY A 222 11.92 -8.38 -10.39
CA GLY A 222 13.05 -8.81 -9.57
C GLY A 222 12.96 -8.35 -8.12
N ALA A 223 13.89 -8.82 -7.29
CA ALA A 223 13.94 -8.44 -5.89
C ALA A 223 14.18 -6.93 -5.73
N GLY A 224 13.46 -6.31 -4.80
CA GLY A 224 13.57 -4.88 -4.51
C GLY A 224 12.82 -3.95 -5.49
N VAL A 225 12.16 -4.47 -6.53
CA VAL A 225 11.30 -3.64 -7.40
C VAL A 225 9.87 -3.62 -6.86
N SER A 226 9.35 -2.43 -6.55
CA SER A 226 7.96 -2.24 -6.15
C SER A 226 7.00 -2.33 -7.34
N ARG A 227 5.74 -2.71 -7.09
CA ARG A 227 4.67 -2.80 -8.10
C ARG A 227 4.54 -1.51 -8.92
N GLN A 228 4.54 -0.37 -8.24
CA GLN A 228 4.84 0.95 -8.77
C GLN A 228 6.10 1.43 -8.06
N HIS A 229 7.18 1.63 -8.80
CA HIS A 229 8.49 1.91 -8.22
C HIS A 229 8.82 3.39 -8.31
N ALA A 230 8.78 3.93 -9.52
CA ALA A 230 9.11 5.32 -9.77
C ALA A 230 8.43 5.81 -11.05
N GLU A 231 8.44 7.12 -11.22
CA GLU A 231 7.97 7.78 -12.42
C GLU A 231 9.01 8.78 -12.89
N ILE A 232 9.35 8.71 -14.18
CA ILE A 232 10.10 9.75 -14.87
C ILE A 232 9.11 10.64 -15.60
N PHE A 233 9.24 11.95 -15.46
CA PHE A 233 8.40 12.90 -16.17
C PHE A 233 9.15 14.19 -16.53
N TYR A 234 8.77 14.81 -17.64
CA TYR A 234 9.28 16.08 -18.12
C TYR A 234 8.39 17.22 -17.60
N ARG A 235 9.02 18.28 -17.08
CA ARG A 235 8.30 19.45 -16.57
C ARG A 235 9.09 20.72 -16.84
N ASP A 236 8.36 21.79 -17.11
CA ASP A 236 8.88 23.15 -17.10
C ASP A 236 9.01 23.66 -15.66
N CYS A 237 10.23 23.99 -15.23
CA CYS A 237 10.47 24.64 -13.95
C CYS A 237 10.74 26.13 -14.16
N ALA A 238 9.96 26.98 -13.48
CA ALA A 238 10.26 28.41 -13.42
C ALA A 238 11.48 28.63 -12.51
N ILE A 239 12.48 29.37 -13.01
CA ILE A 239 13.64 29.83 -12.23
C ILE A 239 13.75 31.35 -12.32
N GLU A 240 14.43 31.97 -11.35
CA GLU A 240 14.76 33.40 -11.43
C GLU A 240 15.60 33.65 -12.69
N GLY A 241 15.00 34.31 -13.69
CA GLY A 241 15.63 34.61 -14.98
C GLY A 241 15.20 33.74 -16.17
N GLY A 242 14.25 32.81 -16.01
CA GLY A 242 13.68 32.07 -17.15
C GLY A 242 12.93 30.79 -16.80
N MET A 243 12.50 30.04 -17.82
CA MET A 243 11.90 28.71 -17.69
C MET A 243 12.95 27.66 -18.07
N LYS A 244 13.24 26.70 -17.18
CA LYS A 244 14.12 25.57 -17.45
C LYS A 244 13.33 24.29 -17.40
N SER A 245 13.24 23.65 -18.54
CA SER A 245 12.58 22.38 -18.70
C SER A 245 13.57 21.24 -18.42
N GLY A 246 13.09 20.16 -17.81
CA GLY A 246 13.94 19.02 -17.49
C GLY A 246 13.15 17.78 -17.10
N TYR A 247 13.83 16.65 -17.12
CA TYR A 247 13.30 15.40 -16.61
C TYR A 247 13.51 15.29 -15.10
N PHE A 248 12.52 14.73 -14.43
CA PHE A 248 12.54 14.46 -13.00
C PHE A 248 12.19 13.00 -12.76
N LEU A 249 12.79 12.42 -11.73
CA LEU A 249 12.40 11.13 -11.18
C LEU A 249 11.66 11.35 -9.88
N ARG A 250 10.48 10.76 -9.73
CA ARG A 250 9.75 10.67 -8.47
C ARG A 250 9.71 9.21 -8.02
N ASP A 251 10.23 8.97 -6.81
CA ASP A 251 10.25 7.64 -6.21
C ASP A 251 8.99 7.37 -5.36
N PHE A 252 8.37 6.22 -5.58
CA PHE A 252 7.24 5.70 -4.79
C PHE A 252 7.56 4.33 -4.16
N SER A 253 8.78 3.85 -4.32
CA SER A 253 9.13 2.48 -4.02
C SER A 253 9.19 2.20 -2.52
N ARG A 254 8.92 0.96 -2.12
CA ARG A 254 9.00 0.51 -0.72
C ARG A 254 10.40 0.62 -0.11
N TYR A 255 11.45 0.46 -0.94
CA TYR A 255 12.84 0.37 -0.48
C TYR A 255 13.74 1.53 -0.95
N GLY A 256 13.24 2.39 -1.83
CA GLY A 256 13.98 3.49 -2.47
C GLY A 256 14.65 3.08 -3.78
N THR A 257 14.79 4.07 -4.67
CA THR A 257 15.62 4.01 -5.88
C THR A 257 17.06 4.42 -5.51
N LEU A 258 18.08 3.73 -6.03
CA LEU A 258 19.47 4.18 -5.87
C LEU A 258 19.88 5.04 -7.08
N MET A 259 20.62 6.11 -6.83
CA MET A 259 21.24 6.94 -7.87
C MET A 259 22.73 7.09 -7.61
N LEU A 260 23.53 7.00 -8.66
CA LEU A 260 24.98 7.18 -8.57
C LEU A 260 25.33 8.67 -8.61
N MET A 261 25.96 9.18 -7.55
CA MET A 261 26.55 10.53 -7.50
C MET A 261 27.96 10.41 -6.90
N ASP A 262 28.95 11.15 -7.41
CA ASP A 262 30.32 11.15 -6.88
C ASP A 262 30.91 9.72 -6.66
N ASN A 263 30.63 8.82 -7.61
CA ASN A 263 31.04 7.42 -7.58
C ASN A 263 30.52 6.61 -6.37
N ARG A 264 29.42 7.06 -5.75
CA ARG A 264 28.72 6.41 -4.64
C ARG A 264 27.22 6.31 -4.91
N TRP A 265 26.60 5.23 -4.44
CA TRP A 265 25.16 5.03 -4.58
C TRP A 265 24.42 5.71 -3.42
N TYR A 266 23.56 6.66 -3.75
CA TYR A 266 22.69 7.36 -2.81
C TYR A 266 21.26 6.85 -2.97
N ARG A 267 20.58 6.63 -1.83
CA ARG A 267 19.19 6.18 -1.82
C ARG A 267 18.25 7.38 -1.88
N ILE A 268 17.45 7.44 -2.94
CA ILE A 268 16.31 8.32 -3.10
C ILE A 268 15.08 7.54 -2.61
N HIS A 269 14.33 8.12 -1.68
CA HIS A 269 13.13 7.46 -1.16
C HIS A 269 12.03 8.49 -0.92
N ARG A 270 10.88 8.31 -1.57
CA ARG A 270 9.73 9.24 -1.50
C ARG A 270 10.13 10.69 -1.80
N GLN A 271 11.01 10.88 -2.77
CA GLN A 271 11.54 12.19 -3.18
C GLN A 271 11.43 12.37 -4.69
N GLU A 272 11.39 13.63 -5.09
CA GLU A 272 11.49 14.06 -6.49
C GLU A 272 12.87 14.68 -6.71
N ILE A 273 13.60 14.19 -7.71
CA ILE A 273 14.94 14.67 -8.04
C ILE A 273 15.05 15.01 -9.54
N PRO A 274 15.85 16.02 -9.91
CA PRO A 274 16.15 16.29 -11.31
C PRO A 274 17.05 15.19 -11.89
N LEU A 275 16.77 14.79 -13.13
CA LEU A 275 17.60 13.86 -13.91
C LEU A 275 18.41 14.63 -14.96
N GLN A 276 19.67 14.24 -15.13
CA GLN A 276 20.54 14.69 -16.21
C GLN A 276 20.94 13.52 -17.10
N SER A 277 21.21 13.78 -18.38
CA SER A 277 21.74 12.74 -19.28
C SER A 277 23.01 12.12 -18.68
N GLY A 278 23.11 10.80 -18.69
CA GLY A 278 24.16 10.01 -18.03
C GLY A 278 23.88 9.64 -16.56
N THR A 279 22.74 10.03 -15.99
CA THR A 279 22.39 9.64 -14.60
C THR A 279 22.20 8.12 -14.51
N ARG A 280 22.92 7.46 -13.61
CA ARG A 280 22.79 6.02 -13.37
C ARG A 280 21.88 5.75 -12.18
N LEU A 281 20.91 4.87 -12.40
CA LEU A 281 19.86 4.53 -11.45
C LEU A 281 19.84 3.02 -11.21
N CYS A 282 19.39 2.62 -10.02
CA CYS A 282 19.14 1.23 -9.66
C CYS A 282 17.72 1.09 -9.10
N PHE A 283 16.88 0.34 -9.81
CA PHE A 283 15.54 -0.02 -9.39
C PHE A 283 15.55 -1.47 -8.90
N GLY A 284 15.59 -1.66 -7.58
CA GLY A 284 15.86 -2.99 -7.00
C GLY A 284 17.23 -3.51 -7.46
N THR A 285 17.27 -4.65 -8.13
CA THR A 285 18.49 -5.22 -8.73
C THR A 285 18.82 -4.71 -10.14
N HIS A 286 17.96 -3.90 -10.76
CA HIS A 286 18.13 -3.48 -12.16
C HIS A 286 18.89 -2.16 -12.25
N ARG A 287 20.05 -2.19 -12.93
CA ARG A 287 20.86 -1.00 -13.18
C ARG A 287 20.60 -0.42 -14.56
N VAL A 288 20.27 0.87 -14.60
CA VAL A 288 19.97 1.60 -15.83
C VAL A 288 20.68 2.94 -15.87
N GLU A 289 20.81 3.49 -17.07
CA GLU A 289 21.36 4.82 -17.34
C GLU A 289 20.31 5.64 -18.10
N PHE A 290 20.02 6.83 -17.61
CA PHE A 290 19.10 7.77 -18.23
C PHE A 290 19.84 8.61 -19.26
N LEU A 291 19.32 8.69 -20.48
CA LEU A 291 19.92 9.38 -21.61
C LEU A 291 18.89 10.33 -22.24
N VAL A 292 19.34 11.51 -22.65
CA VAL A 292 18.54 12.48 -23.42
C VAL A 292 19.20 12.70 -24.79
N ASP A 293 18.49 12.31 -25.85
CA ASP A 293 18.93 12.48 -27.23
C ASP A 293 19.01 13.98 -27.56
N GLY A 294 20.21 14.43 -27.98
CA GLY A 294 20.48 15.83 -28.33
C GLY A 294 21.39 16.58 -27.36
N THR A 295 21.92 15.93 -26.31
CA THR A 295 22.93 16.53 -25.41
C THR A 295 24.39 16.22 -25.78
N ASP A 296 24.64 15.38 -26.78
CA ASP A 296 25.99 15.12 -27.31
C ASP A 296 26.25 15.91 -28.60
N ARG A 297 26.56 17.21 -28.48
CA ARG A 297 27.41 17.98 -29.42
C ARG A 297 27.96 19.27 -28.80
N VAL A 298 28.71 19.18 -27.70
CA VAL A 298 29.83 20.09 -27.37
C VAL A 298 30.75 19.23 -26.49
N GLY A 299 31.92 18.78 -26.94
CA GLY A 299 33.05 19.61 -27.37
C GLY A 299 33.93 19.81 -26.15
#